data_AF-A0A9E5DYX7-F1
#
_entry.id   AF-A0A9E5DYX7-F1
#
_cell.length_a   1.000
_cell.length_b   1.000
_cell.length_c   1.000
_cell.angle_alpha   90.00
_cell.angle_beta   90.00
_cell.angle_gamma   90.00
#
_symmetry.space_group_name_H-M   'P 1'
#
loop_
_entity.id
_entity.type
_entity.pdbx_description
1 polymer ?
#
loop_
_entity_poly.entity_id
_entity_poly.type
_entity_poly.pdbx_seq_one_letter_code
_entity_poly.pdbx_strand_id
1 'polypeptide(L)'
;MSLRRVTLGDLHIADEPAFGRVGLYAQLKRHLRIANYPFRLLPADAEKWDDALLLNLCFWDTSLGGDVLVDTTLPADVVCHIAWHHLAHIRLTEGQLPLAAEALILGESIASAFDLYLVGRLIDSAASSDFISTQVPAMAEVAESAGLEPEQFAGILDQVRANPEVAFESLRQLLFDTVLGLLAAPNADSAHQVLRVASQHRFGCLLHHFEIANWLLHARAAPQNASGPRAKEVDAQLRNQAIALDWLQLHWLDADLAAN
;
A
#
# COMPACT_ATOMS: atom_id res chain seq x y z
N MET A 1 -22.40 15.81 -14.88
CA MET A 1 -22.44 14.36 -15.20
C MET A 1 -21.96 13.57 -13.98
N SER A 2 -22.37 12.31 -13.80
CA SER A 2 -22.00 11.49 -12.63
C SER A 2 -20.87 10.51 -12.96
N LEU A 3 -20.06 10.15 -11.95
CA LEU A 3 -19.05 9.08 -12.06
C LEU A 3 -19.71 7.75 -12.44
N ARG A 4 -19.13 7.02 -13.40
CA ARG A 4 -19.65 5.72 -13.82
C ARG A 4 -19.03 4.60 -12.98
N ARG A 5 -19.84 3.78 -12.33
CA ARG A 5 -19.34 2.60 -11.59
C ARG A 5 -18.91 1.51 -12.56
N VAL A 6 -17.74 0.93 -12.32
CA VAL A 6 -17.17 -0.20 -13.08
C VAL A 6 -16.54 -1.21 -12.12
N THR A 7 -16.19 -2.39 -12.61
CA THR A 7 -15.57 -3.49 -11.84
C THR A 7 -14.31 -3.95 -12.55
N LEU A 8 -13.52 -4.84 -11.93
CA LEU A 8 -12.31 -5.36 -12.58
C LEU A 8 -12.59 -6.10 -13.91
N GLY A 9 -13.82 -6.59 -14.12
CA GLY A 9 -14.22 -7.20 -15.39
C GLY A 9 -14.39 -6.19 -16.54
N ASP A 10 -14.57 -4.91 -16.22
CA ASP A 10 -14.76 -3.82 -17.16
C ASP A 10 -13.44 -3.09 -17.51
N LEU A 11 -12.32 -3.48 -16.88
CA LEU A 11 -11.03 -2.80 -16.97
C LEU A 11 -10.01 -3.63 -17.74
N HIS A 12 -9.14 -2.94 -18.48
CA HIS A 12 -7.90 -3.48 -19.02
C HIS A 12 -6.81 -3.35 -17.96
N ILE A 13 -6.08 -4.44 -17.67
CA ILE A 13 -4.98 -4.39 -16.72
C ILE A 13 -3.66 -4.25 -17.48
N ALA A 14 -3.01 -3.11 -17.31
CA ALA A 14 -1.72 -2.80 -17.91
C ALA A 14 -0.61 -3.61 -17.23
N ASP A 15 0.43 -3.98 -18.00
CA ASP A 15 1.62 -4.70 -17.54
C ASP A 15 1.39 -6.06 -16.87
N GLU A 16 0.17 -6.59 -16.93
CA GLU A 16 -0.18 -7.88 -16.32
C GLU A 16 0.80 -9.04 -16.67
N PRO A 17 1.32 -9.18 -17.91
CA PRO A 17 2.29 -10.23 -18.21
C PRO A 17 3.57 -10.19 -17.36
N ALA A 18 4.04 -9.00 -16.96
CA ALA A 18 5.21 -8.85 -16.09
C ALA A 18 4.97 -9.45 -14.70
N PHE A 19 3.71 -9.43 -14.24
CA PHE A 19 3.30 -9.91 -12.93
C PHE A 19 2.99 -11.42 -12.90
N GLY A 20 3.05 -12.10 -14.05
CA GLY A 20 2.71 -13.53 -14.15
C GLY A 20 3.56 -14.46 -13.28
N ARG A 21 4.74 -14.02 -12.82
CA ARG A 21 5.63 -14.77 -11.91
C ARG A 21 5.50 -14.36 -10.44
N VAL A 22 4.74 -13.30 -10.14
CA VAL A 22 4.49 -12.88 -8.77
C VAL A 22 3.45 -13.81 -8.18
N GLY A 23 3.86 -14.67 -7.24
CA GLY A 23 3.04 -15.78 -6.74
C GLY A 23 1.66 -15.39 -6.20
N LEU A 24 1.53 -14.19 -5.62
CA LEU A 24 0.27 -13.70 -5.04
C LEU A 24 -0.62 -12.95 -6.03
N TYR A 25 -0.10 -12.52 -7.18
CA TYR A 25 -0.82 -11.63 -8.10
C TYR A 25 -2.16 -12.22 -8.55
N ALA A 26 -2.15 -13.46 -9.03
CA ALA A 26 -3.35 -14.11 -9.53
C ALA A 26 -4.45 -14.26 -8.46
N GLN A 27 -4.05 -14.51 -7.20
CA GLN A 27 -4.96 -14.66 -6.07
C GLN A 27 -5.53 -13.30 -5.64
N LEU A 28 -4.70 -12.26 -5.53
CA LEU A 28 -5.12 -10.89 -5.22
C LEU A 28 -6.09 -10.35 -6.29
N LYS A 29 -5.80 -10.58 -7.55
CA LYS A 29 -6.68 -10.25 -8.67
C LYS A 29 -8.01 -11.02 -8.59
N ARG A 30 -7.97 -12.30 -8.24
CA ARG A 30 -9.17 -13.14 -8.08
C ARG A 30 -10.04 -12.65 -6.91
N HIS A 31 -9.43 -12.26 -5.79
CA HIS A 31 -10.11 -11.66 -4.64
C HIS A 31 -10.99 -10.48 -5.07
N LEU A 32 -10.39 -9.49 -5.74
CA LEU A 32 -11.13 -8.30 -6.21
C LEU A 32 -12.26 -8.64 -7.19
N ARG A 33 -12.08 -9.66 -8.04
CA ARG A 33 -13.13 -10.12 -8.96
C ARG A 33 -14.31 -10.74 -8.23
N ILE A 34 -14.05 -11.63 -7.28
CA ILE A 34 -15.09 -12.31 -6.50
C ILE A 34 -15.84 -11.30 -5.63
N ALA A 35 -15.11 -10.38 -5.00
CA ALA A 35 -15.68 -9.29 -4.22
C ALA A 35 -16.51 -8.30 -5.05
N ASN A 36 -16.49 -8.40 -6.38
CA ASN A 36 -17.08 -7.44 -7.31
C ASN A 36 -16.66 -6.00 -6.97
N TYR A 37 -15.36 -5.83 -6.67
CA TYR A 37 -14.82 -4.60 -6.12
C TYR A 37 -15.06 -3.44 -7.09
N PRO A 38 -15.78 -2.38 -6.65
CA PRO A 38 -16.20 -1.32 -7.54
C PRO A 38 -15.15 -0.23 -7.68
N PHE A 39 -15.00 0.31 -8.88
CA PHE A 39 -14.22 1.50 -9.21
C PHE A 39 -15.15 2.58 -9.77
N ARG A 40 -14.64 3.81 -9.91
CA ARG A 40 -15.40 4.93 -10.48
C ARG A 40 -14.65 5.53 -11.65
N LEU A 41 -15.29 5.64 -12.80
CA LEU A 41 -14.70 6.24 -13.99
C LEU A 41 -15.17 7.68 -14.15
N LEU A 42 -14.23 8.60 -14.35
CA LEU A 42 -14.52 9.99 -14.71
C LEU A 42 -15.18 10.08 -16.09
N PRO A 43 -16.09 11.04 -16.31
CA PRO A 43 -16.60 11.37 -17.63
C PRO A 43 -15.46 11.68 -18.62
N ALA A 44 -15.66 11.33 -19.90
CA ALA A 44 -14.60 11.42 -20.91
C ALA A 44 -14.12 12.86 -21.21
N ASP A 45 -14.93 13.85 -20.83
CA ASP A 45 -14.76 15.30 -21.02
C ASP A 45 -14.15 16.04 -19.81
N ALA A 46 -13.81 15.35 -18.72
CA ALA A 46 -13.15 15.96 -17.55
C ALA A 46 -11.64 16.25 -17.80
N GLU A 47 -11.06 17.25 -17.12
CA GLU A 47 -9.60 17.40 -16.97
C GLU A 47 -9.11 16.29 -16.04
N LYS A 48 -8.48 15.26 -16.62
CA LYS A 48 -8.66 13.92 -16.06
C LYS A 48 -7.85 13.64 -14.79
N TRP A 49 -6.60 14.08 -14.75
CA TRP A 49 -5.65 13.53 -13.78
C TRP A 49 -5.68 14.24 -12.42
N ASP A 50 -5.65 15.58 -12.41
CA ASP A 50 -5.66 16.35 -11.16
C ASP A 50 -6.98 16.16 -10.38
N ASP A 51 -8.10 16.09 -11.10
CA ASP A 51 -9.42 15.79 -10.50
C ASP A 51 -9.46 14.39 -9.90
N ALA A 52 -8.98 13.37 -10.64
CA ALA A 52 -8.93 12.00 -10.12
C ALA A 52 -8.04 11.91 -8.87
N LEU A 53 -6.86 12.54 -8.90
CA LEU A 53 -5.93 12.57 -7.79
C LEU A 53 -6.57 13.22 -6.56
N LEU A 54 -7.16 14.40 -6.70
CA LEU A 54 -7.83 15.10 -5.60
C LEU A 54 -8.98 14.25 -5.03
N LEU A 55 -9.78 13.62 -5.89
CA LEU A 55 -10.88 12.76 -5.46
C LEU A 55 -10.39 11.53 -4.70
N ASN A 56 -9.31 10.89 -5.15
CA ASN A 56 -8.71 9.75 -4.46
C ASN A 56 -8.10 10.17 -3.12
N LEU A 57 -7.37 11.30 -3.07
CA LEU A 57 -6.76 11.77 -1.84
C LEU A 57 -7.78 12.27 -0.80
N CYS A 58 -8.92 12.82 -1.20
CA CYS A 58 -9.84 13.46 -0.24
C CYS A 58 -11.14 12.68 0.01
N PHE A 59 -11.54 11.80 -0.90
CA PHE A 59 -12.86 11.15 -0.88
C PHE A 59 -12.82 9.64 -1.04
N TRP A 60 -11.62 9.04 -1.09
CA TRP A 60 -11.50 7.59 -1.07
C TRP A 60 -12.01 7.02 0.26
N ASP A 61 -12.83 5.97 0.15
CA ASP A 61 -13.42 5.26 1.27
C ASP A 61 -13.61 3.80 0.86
N THR A 62 -12.90 2.91 1.58
CA THR A 62 -12.99 1.46 1.45
C THR A 62 -14.41 0.90 1.40
N SER A 63 -15.39 1.55 2.03
CA SER A 63 -16.79 1.10 2.06
C SER A 63 -17.60 1.49 0.83
N LEU A 64 -17.19 2.57 0.14
CA LEU A 64 -17.90 3.09 -1.02
C LEU A 64 -17.33 2.54 -2.34
N GLY A 65 -16.13 1.95 -2.29
CA GLY A 65 -15.42 1.40 -3.43
C GLY A 65 -14.04 2.01 -3.66
N GLY A 66 -13.33 1.44 -4.61
CA GLY A 66 -12.01 1.87 -5.03
C GLY A 66 -11.97 3.13 -5.86
N ASP A 67 -10.78 3.30 -6.41
CA ASP A 67 -10.28 4.55 -6.94
C ASP A 67 -11.15 5.13 -8.06
N VAL A 68 -11.08 6.45 -8.14
CA VAL A 68 -11.53 7.24 -9.27
C VAL A 68 -10.47 7.14 -10.36
N LEU A 69 -10.87 6.58 -11.50
CA LEU A 69 -10.05 6.32 -12.68
C LEU A 69 -10.33 7.35 -13.77
N VAL A 70 -9.28 7.66 -14.54
CA VAL A 70 -9.32 8.58 -15.69
C VAL A 70 -9.75 7.89 -16.99
N ASP A 71 -9.50 6.59 -17.08
CA ASP A 71 -9.86 5.72 -18.20
C ASP A 71 -10.06 4.27 -17.72
N THR A 72 -10.26 3.34 -18.65
CA THR A 72 -10.55 1.92 -18.35
C THR A 72 -9.29 1.07 -18.14
N THR A 73 -8.13 1.69 -17.88
CA THR A 73 -6.85 1.03 -17.67
C THR A 73 -6.47 1.07 -16.20
N LEU A 74 -5.99 -0.06 -15.67
CA LEU A 74 -5.51 -0.18 -14.30
C LEU A 74 -4.15 -0.87 -14.29
N PRO A 75 -3.10 -0.30 -13.68
CA PRO A 75 -1.82 -0.99 -13.55
C PRO A 75 -1.90 -2.26 -12.68
N ALA A 76 -1.07 -3.26 -12.98
CA ALA A 76 -1.07 -4.54 -12.26
C ALA A 76 -0.57 -4.43 -10.80
N ASP A 77 0.33 -3.51 -10.49
CA ASP A 77 0.74 -3.16 -9.13
C ASP A 77 -0.42 -2.55 -8.34
N VAL A 78 -1.16 -1.62 -8.94
CA VAL A 78 -2.35 -1.01 -8.33
C VAL A 78 -3.41 -2.06 -7.98
N VAL A 79 -3.59 -3.09 -8.81
CA VAL A 79 -4.45 -4.24 -8.49
C VAL A 79 -4.01 -4.93 -7.19
N CYS A 80 -2.69 -5.12 -6.98
CA CYS A 80 -2.18 -5.71 -5.75
C CYS A 80 -2.40 -4.79 -4.54
N HIS A 81 -2.07 -3.52 -4.70
CA HIS A 81 -2.19 -2.50 -3.65
C HIS A 81 -3.63 -2.39 -3.15
N ILE A 82 -4.59 -2.27 -4.06
CA ILE A 82 -6.03 -2.21 -3.76
C ILE A 82 -6.54 -3.51 -3.14
N ALA A 83 -6.07 -4.67 -3.60
CA ALA A 83 -6.46 -5.95 -3.03
C ALA A 83 -6.07 -6.06 -1.55
N TRP A 84 -4.87 -5.60 -1.19
CA TRP A 84 -4.43 -5.57 0.21
C TRP A 84 -5.24 -4.59 1.05
N HIS A 85 -5.56 -3.41 0.52
CA HIS A 85 -6.47 -2.47 1.19
C HIS A 85 -7.83 -3.06 1.46
N HIS A 86 -8.43 -3.71 0.45
CA HIS A 86 -9.72 -4.34 0.59
C HIS A 86 -9.71 -5.48 1.63
N LEU A 87 -8.66 -6.33 1.61
CA LEU A 87 -8.47 -7.37 2.62
C LEU A 87 -8.29 -6.79 4.03
N ALA A 88 -7.42 -5.77 4.18
CA ALA A 88 -7.18 -5.12 5.46
C ALA A 88 -8.46 -4.50 6.01
N HIS A 89 -9.25 -3.84 5.16
CA HIS A 89 -10.55 -3.30 5.54
C HIS A 89 -11.45 -4.39 6.12
N ILE A 90 -11.67 -5.49 5.40
CA ILE A 90 -12.54 -6.59 5.86
C ILE A 90 -12.01 -7.17 7.18
N ARG A 91 -10.71 -7.41 7.28
CA ARG A 91 -10.08 -8.17 8.38
C ARG A 91 -9.83 -7.37 9.64
N LEU A 92 -9.68 -6.05 9.53
CA LEU A 92 -9.37 -5.17 10.66
C LEU A 92 -10.60 -4.45 11.21
N THR A 93 -11.67 -4.32 10.42
CA THR A 93 -12.87 -3.58 10.82
C THR A 93 -14.06 -4.48 11.12
N GLU A 94 -14.03 -5.74 10.68
CA GLU A 94 -15.21 -6.63 10.69
C GLU A 94 -16.45 -5.97 10.03
N GLY A 95 -16.23 -5.03 9.10
CA GLY A 95 -17.27 -4.26 8.41
C GLY A 95 -17.80 -3.05 9.18
N GLN A 96 -17.16 -2.63 10.28
CA GLN A 96 -17.56 -1.46 11.04
C GLN A 96 -16.87 -0.17 10.57
N LEU A 97 -17.65 0.91 10.47
CA LEU A 97 -17.17 2.25 10.13
C LEU A 97 -17.46 3.23 11.28
N PRO A 98 -16.64 4.29 11.44
CA PRO A 98 -15.45 4.63 10.66
C PRO A 98 -14.24 3.75 10.99
N LEU A 99 -13.25 3.66 10.08
CA LEU A 99 -12.00 2.95 10.37
C LEU A 99 -11.27 3.63 11.52
N ALA A 100 -10.81 2.84 12.49
CA ALA A 100 -9.83 3.29 13.47
C ALA A 100 -8.51 3.64 12.76
N ALA A 101 -7.82 4.67 13.25
CA ALA A 101 -6.57 5.14 12.66
C ALA A 101 -5.53 4.00 12.53
N GLU A 102 -5.43 3.13 13.53
CA GLU A 102 -4.47 2.02 13.48
C GLU A 102 -4.81 0.97 12.41
N ALA A 103 -6.09 0.77 12.11
CA ALA A 103 -6.50 -0.13 11.03
C ALA A 103 -6.15 0.44 9.66
N LEU A 104 -6.38 1.74 9.46
CA LEU A 104 -5.96 2.45 8.24
C LEU A 104 -4.44 2.35 8.06
N ILE A 105 -3.67 2.72 9.09
CA ILE A 105 -2.21 2.76 9.02
C ILE A 105 -1.63 1.35 8.78
N LEU A 106 -2.21 0.30 9.37
CA LEU A 106 -1.75 -1.07 9.11
C LEU A 106 -2.05 -1.51 7.68
N GLY A 107 -3.25 -1.20 7.16
CA GLY A 107 -3.63 -1.49 5.77
C GLY A 107 -2.67 -0.84 4.77
N GLU A 108 -2.42 0.47 4.93
CA GLU A 108 -1.43 1.22 4.15
C GLU A 108 -0.03 0.62 4.25
N SER A 109 0.41 0.31 5.47
CA SER A 109 1.75 -0.28 5.70
C SER A 109 1.91 -1.63 5.00
N ILE A 110 0.87 -2.46 4.94
CA ILE A 110 0.87 -3.74 4.22
C ILE A 110 0.93 -3.49 2.70
N ALA A 111 0.05 -2.63 2.17
CA ALA A 111 -0.03 -2.36 0.74
C ALA A 111 1.27 -1.74 0.21
N SER A 112 1.78 -0.69 0.86
CA SER A 112 3.04 -0.05 0.48
C SER A 112 4.27 -0.93 0.64
N ALA A 113 4.33 -1.76 1.70
CA ALA A 113 5.42 -2.73 1.83
C ALA A 113 5.35 -3.79 0.72
N PHE A 114 4.15 -4.11 0.22
CA PHE A 114 3.98 -5.01 -0.91
C PHE A 114 4.54 -4.42 -2.20
N ASP A 115 4.48 -3.10 -2.38
CA ASP A 115 5.11 -2.44 -3.53
C ASP A 115 6.64 -2.62 -3.51
N LEU A 116 7.28 -2.57 -2.34
CA LEU A 116 8.71 -2.91 -2.21
C LEU A 116 9.00 -4.39 -2.49
N TYR A 117 8.10 -5.29 -2.07
CA TYR A 117 8.18 -6.71 -2.43
C TYR A 117 8.11 -6.91 -3.94
N LEU A 118 7.20 -6.21 -4.63
CA LEU A 118 7.07 -6.23 -6.08
C LEU A 118 8.35 -5.76 -6.76
N VAL A 119 8.99 -4.69 -6.26
CA VAL A 119 10.31 -4.24 -6.76
C VAL A 119 11.32 -5.39 -6.68
N GLY A 120 11.46 -6.04 -5.52
CA GLY A 120 12.41 -7.15 -5.37
C GLY A 120 12.10 -8.38 -6.24
N ARG A 121 10.83 -8.60 -6.59
CA ARG A 121 10.41 -9.70 -7.48
C ARG A 121 10.58 -9.38 -8.96
N LEU A 122 10.47 -8.11 -9.35
CA LEU A 122 10.36 -7.71 -10.75
C LEU A 122 11.62 -7.07 -11.31
N ILE A 123 12.52 -6.54 -10.47
CA ILE A 123 13.67 -5.73 -10.91
C ILE A 123 14.57 -6.45 -11.93
N ASP A 124 14.76 -7.77 -11.83
CA ASP A 124 15.55 -8.54 -12.80
C ASP A 124 14.71 -9.11 -13.94
N SER A 125 13.50 -9.60 -13.65
CA SER A 125 12.69 -10.36 -14.61
C SER A 125 11.80 -9.48 -15.50
N ALA A 126 11.56 -8.24 -15.08
CA ALA A 126 10.65 -7.31 -15.72
C ALA A 126 11.12 -5.85 -15.55
N ALA A 127 12.42 -5.60 -15.70
CA ALA A 127 13.02 -4.26 -15.58
C ALA A 127 12.37 -3.19 -16.48
N SER A 128 11.77 -3.62 -17.60
CA SER A 128 11.08 -2.73 -18.55
C SER A 128 9.59 -2.57 -18.29
N SER A 129 9.04 -3.09 -17.18
CA SER A 129 7.66 -2.79 -16.82
C SER A 129 7.54 -1.33 -16.41
N ASP A 130 6.38 -0.72 -16.67
CA ASP A 130 6.03 0.63 -16.25
C ASP A 130 6.21 0.76 -14.74
N PHE A 131 5.80 -0.26 -13.96
CA PHE A 131 6.01 -0.27 -12.51
C PHE A 131 7.49 -0.11 -12.11
N ILE A 132 8.42 -0.94 -12.64
CA ILE A 132 9.83 -0.83 -12.27
C ILE A 132 10.46 0.47 -12.80
N SER A 133 10.13 0.83 -14.03
CA SER A 133 10.69 2.01 -14.69
C SER A 133 10.22 3.34 -14.10
N THR A 134 9.17 3.35 -13.28
CA THR A 134 8.68 4.52 -12.54
C THR A 134 9.02 4.45 -11.06
N GLN A 135 8.80 3.30 -10.42
CA GLN A 135 8.96 3.15 -8.97
C GLN A 135 10.42 3.26 -8.52
N VAL A 136 11.36 2.62 -9.23
CA VAL A 136 12.78 2.62 -8.83
C VAL A 136 13.39 4.02 -8.95
N PRO A 137 13.18 4.78 -10.05
CA PRO A 137 13.63 6.16 -10.12
C PRO A 137 13.01 7.06 -9.04
N ALA A 138 11.70 6.96 -8.79
CA ALA A 138 11.05 7.75 -7.74
C ALA A 138 11.65 7.47 -6.34
N MET A 139 11.89 6.20 -6.01
CA MET A 139 12.57 5.82 -4.78
C MET A 139 14.02 6.35 -4.72
N ALA A 140 14.74 6.37 -5.84
CA ALA A 140 16.10 6.88 -5.92
C ALA A 140 16.14 8.39 -5.64
N GLU A 141 15.24 9.17 -6.26
CA GLU A 141 15.12 10.63 -6.06
C GLU A 141 14.82 10.98 -4.60
N VAL A 142 13.93 10.22 -3.95
CA VAL A 142 13.61 10.40 -2.52
C VAL A 142 14.80 10.01 -1.64
N ALA A 143 15.49 8.91 -1.95
CA ALA A 143 16.68 8.48 -1.20
C ALA A 143 17.82 9.50 -1.30
N GLU A 144 18.08 10.04 -2.50
CA GLU A 144 19.06 11.11 -2.73
C GLU A 144 18.69 12.37 -1.93
N SER A 145 17.42 12.76 -1.96
CA SER A 145 16.89 13.89 -1.16
C SER A 145 17.04 13.67 0.36
N ALA A 146 17.08 12.42 0.81
CA ALA A 146 17.36 12.02 2.19
C ALA A 146 18.88 11.92 2.51
N GLY A 147 19.75 12.24 1.55
CA GLY A 147 21.20 12.27 1.70
C GLY A 147 21.89 10.93 1.45
N LEU A 148 21.25 10.01 0.73
CA LEU A 148 21.84 8.72 0.35
C LEU A 148 22.52 8.83 -1.02
N GLU A 149 23.74 8.31 -1.14
CA GLU A 149 24.43 8.23 -2.43
C GLU A 149 23.83 7.13 -3.32
N PRO A 150 23.91 7.26 -4.67
CA PRO A 150 23.34 6.28 -5.59
C PRO A 150 23.80 4.83 -5.36
N GLU A 151 25.08 4.61 -5.03
CA GLU A 151 25.62 3.28 -4.74
C GLU A 151 25.03 2.68 -3.46
N GLN A 152 24.72 3.51 -2.47
CA GLN A 152 24.08 3.06 -1.24
C GLN A 152 22.64 2.65 -1.50
N PHE A 153 21.92 3.41 -2.33
CA PHE A 153 20.56 3.04 -2.76
C PHE A 153 20.56 1.73 -3.57
N ALA A 154 21.50 1.57 -4.50
CA ALA A 154 21.67 0.31 -5.22
C ALA A 154 21.91 -0.88 -4.26
N GLY A 155 22.71 -0.67 -3.21
CA GLY A 155 22.91 -1.67 -2.15
C GLY A 155 21.65 -2.00 -1.34
N ILE A 156 20.70 -1.07 -1.22
CA ILE A 156 19.36 -1.35 -0.66
C ILE A 156 18.57 -2.24 -1.61
N LEU A 157 18.54 -1.92 -2.92
CA LEU A 157 17.83 -2.71 -3.92
C LEU A 157 18.38 -4.14 -4.03
N ASP A 158 19.70 -4.32 -3.94
CA ASP A 158 20.32 -5.66 -3.92
C ASP A 158 19.82 -6.51 -2.74
N GLN A 159 19.62 -5.90 -1.56
CA GLN A 159 19.06 -6.60 -0.40
C GLN A 159 17.58 -6.93 -0.57
N VAL A 160 16.81 -5.99 -1.13
CA VAL A 160 15.38 -6.19 -1.45
C VAL A 160 15.22 -7.33 -2.45
N ARG A 161 16.05 -7.35 -3.49
CA ARG A 161 16.11 -8.43 -4.48
C ARG A 161 16.46 -9.77 -3.85
N ALA A 162 17.45 -9.79 -2.95
CA ALA A 162 17.91 -11.03 -2.33
C ALA A 162 16.84 -11.67 -1.43
N ASN A 163 16.07 -10.88 -0.69
CA ASN A 163 15.06 -11.37 0.25
C ASN A 163 13.85 -10.41 0.32
N PRO A 164 12.96 -10.40 -0.69
CA PRO A 164 11.87 -9.44 -0.76
C PRO A 164 10.82 -9.64 0.33
N GLU A 165 10.63 -10.85 0.84
CA GLU A 165 9.77 -11.14 2.00
C GLU A 165 10.28 -10.49 3.29
N VAL A 166 11.60 -10.50 3.49
CA VAL A 166 12.23 -9.85 4.64
C VAL A 166 12.21 -8.33 4.46
N ALA A 167 12.36 -7.85 3.23
CA ALA A 167 12.22 -6.42 2.91
C ALA A 167 10.79 -5.93 3.17
N PHE A 168 9.78 -6.69 2.74
CA PHE A 168 8.37 -6.44 3.03
C PHE A 168 8.14 -6.24 4.53
N GLU A 169 8.50 -7.22 5.35
CA GLU A 169 8.17 -7.16 6.78
C GLU A 169 8.92 -6.03 7.49
N SER A 170 10.18 -5.81 7.11
CA SER A 170 11.00 -4.74 7.67
C SER A 170 10.48 -3.34 7.29
N LEU A 171 10.00 -3.14 6.06
CA LEU A 171 9.37 -1.87 5.68
C LEU A 171 8.00 -1.71 6.32
N ARG A 172 7.17 -2.75 6.35
CA ARG A 172 5.83 -2.75 6.97
C ARG A 172 5.90 -2.31 8.43
N GLN A 173 6.82 -2.89 9.21
CA GLN A 173 7.05 -2.50 10.60
C GLN A 173 7.50 -1.04 10.72
N LEU A 174 8.49 -0.62 9.90
CA LEU A 174 8.99 0.75 9.91
C LEU A 174 7.84 1.74 9.68
N LEU A 175 7.03 1.53 8.64
CA LEU A 175 5.92 2.40 8.27
C LEU A 175 4.89 2.47 9.39
N PHE A 176 4.46 1.31 9.91
CA PHE A 176 3.47 1.23 10.97
C PHE A 176 3.93 1.92 12.26
N ASP A 177 5.15 1.62 12.72
CA ASP A 177 5.71 2.20 13.95
C ASP A 177 5.95 3.71 13.82
N THR A 178 6.46 4.15 12.67
CA THR A 178 6.74 5.57 12.42
C THR A 178 5.46 6.38 12.43
N VAL A 179 4.43 5.94 11.69
CA VAL A 179 3.18 6.71 11.57
C VAL A 179 2.39 6.69 12.87
N LEU A 180 2.35 5.58 13.61
CA LEU A 180 1.76 5.57 14.96
C LEU A 180 2.51 6.47 15.93
N GLY A 181 3.84 6.48 15.88
CA GLY A 181 4.66 7.39 16.67
C GLY A 181 4.36 8.86 16.36
N LEU A 182 4.23 9.21 15.07
CA LEU A 182 3.88 10.55 14.62
C LEU A 182 2.45 10.96 15.00
N LEU A 183 1.52 10.01 15.00
CA LEU A 183 0.15 10.24 15.43
C LEU A 183 0.08 10.54 16.94
N ALA A 184 0.86 9.80 17.74
CA ALA A 184 0.94 9.98 19.20
C ALA A 184 1.79 11.20 19.62
N ALA A 185 2.62 11.74 18.73
CA ALA A 185 3.49 12.86 19.04
C ALA A 185 2.68 14.14 19.35
N PRO A 186 2.84 14.73 20.55
CA PRO A 186 2.06 15.90 20.96
C PRO A 186 2.50 17.20 20.27
N ASN A 187 3.72 17.24 19.72
CA ASN A 187 4.31 18.43 19.11
C ASN A 187 5.40 18.07 18.10
N ALA A 188 5.89 19.10 17.39
CA ALA A 188 6.91 18.95 16.35
C ALA A 188 8.22 18.36 16.87
N ASP A 189 8.65 18.71 18.10
CA ASP A 189 9.89 18.16 18.67
C ASP A 189 9.80 16.65 18.91
N SER A 190 8.65 16.19 19.43
CA SER A 190 8.38 14.77 19.63
C SER A 190 8.26 14.02 18.31
N ALA A 191 7.62 14.63 17.30
CA ALA A 191 7.51 14.06 15.96
C ALA A 191 8.89 13.97 15.27
N HIS A 192 9.73 14.99 15.40
CA HIS A 192 11.10 14.98 14.91
C HIS A 192 11.94 13.87 15.56
N GLN A 193 11.73 13.60 16.86
CA GLN A 193 12.37 12.48 17.53
C GLN A 193 11.96 11.12 16.94
N VAL A 194 10.68 10.94 16.57
CA VAL A 194 10.21 9.73 15.88
C VAL A 194 10.91 9.58 14.53
N LEU A 195 10.94 10.65 13.72
CA LEU A 195 11.61 10.64 12.41
C LEU A 195 13.11 10.36 12.53
N ARG A 196 13.78 10.88 13.56
CA ARG A 196 15.20 10.63 13.81
C ARG A 196 15.51 9.18 14.13
N VAL A 197 14.59 8.47 14.79
CA VAL A 197 14.73 7.02 15.03
C VAL A 197 14.45 6.26 13.75
N ALA A 198 13.38 6.62 13.04
CA ALA A 198 12.99 5.98 11.80
C ALA A 198 14.06 6.11 10.70
N SER A 199 14.76 7.24 10.62
CA SER A 199 15.84 7.48 9.65
C SER A 199 17.07 6.59 9.86
N GLN A 200 17.24 5.98 11.04
CA GLN A 200 18.31 5.01 11.29
C GLN A 200 18.00 3.63 10.72
N HIS A 201 16.75 3.37 10.35
CA HIS A 201 16.37 2.13 9.70
C HIS A 201 16.87 2.10 8.25
N ARG A 202 17.17 0.91 7.72
CA ARG A 202 17.69 0.75 6.35
C ARG A 202 16.77 1.30 5.24
N PHE A 203 15.47 1.39 5.51
CA PHE A 203 14.47 1.97 4.62
C PHE A 203 13.99 3.35 5.08
N GLY A 204 14.65 3.94 6.09
CA GLY A 204 14.29 5.25 6.63
C GLY A 204 14.38 6.37 5.60
N CYS A 205 15.28 6.23 4.62
CA CYS A 205 15.39 7.16 3.48
C CYS A 205 14.19 7.13 2.54
N LEU A 206 13.32 6.10 2.61
CA LEU A 206 12.18 5.93 1.71
C LEU A 206 10.85 6.35 2.34
N LEU A 207 10.84 6.85 3.58
CA LEU A 207 9.60 7.17 4.29
C LEU A 207 8.69 8.15 3.52
N HIS A 208 9.28 9.15 2.86
CA HIS A 208 8.53 10.14 2.10
C HIS A 208 8.01 9.61 0.76
N HIS A 209 8.64 8.57 0.19
CA HIS A 209 8.18 7.91 -1.02
C HIS A 209 6.80 7.27 -0.81
N PHE A 210 6.55 6.75 0.39
CA PHE A 210 5.27 6.13 0.74
C PHE A 210 4.24 7.12 1.29
N GLU A 211 4.42 8.42 1.05
CA GLU A 211 3.42 9.46 1.34
C GLU A 211 2.84 9.46 2.77
N ILE A 212 3.65 9.08 3.78
CA ILE A 212 3.19 8.92 5.17
C ILE A 212 2.51 10.17 5.77
N ALA A 213 2.74 11.34 5.19
CA ALA A 213 2.06 12.58 5.55
C ALA A 213 0.55 12.52 5.26
N ASN A 214 0.16 11.94 4.12
CA ASN A 214 -1.25 11.78 3.75
C ASN A 214 -1.95 10.86 4.76
N TRP A 215 -1.34 9.72 5.09
CA TRP A 215 -1.90 8.78 6.08
C TRP A 215 -2.08 9.44 7.45
N LEU A 216 -1.09 10.22 7.89
CA LEU A 216 -1.14 10.94 9.15
C LEU A 216 -2.27 11.98 9.18
N LEU A 217 -2.45 12.73 8.08
CA LEU A 217 -3.53 13.72 7.96
C LEU A 217 -4.90 13.04 7.99
N HIS A 218 -5.09 11.94 7.26
CA HIS A 218 -6.32 11.14 7.31
C HIS A 218 -6.60 10.60 8.71
N ALA A 219 -5.60 9.99 9.35
CA ALA A 219 -5.72 9.45 10.70
C ALA A 219 -6.08 10.53 11.73
N ARG A 220 -5.54 11.75 11.60
CA ARG A 220 -5.87 12.89 12.48
C ARG A 220 -7.28 13.45 12.23
N ALA A 221 -7.76 13.37 11.00
CA ALA A 221 -9.11 13.80 10.64
C ALA A 221 -10.20 12.79 11.04
N ALA A 222 -9.83 11.52 11.27
CA ALA A 222 -10.76 10.48 11.66
C ALA A 222 -11.38 10.70 13.06
N PRO A 223 -12.62 10.24 13.31
CA PRO A 223 -13.25 10.35 14.62
C PRO A 223 -12.44 9.64 15.72
N GLN A 224 -12.01 10.39 16.74
CA GLN A 224 -11.11 9.93 17.81
C GLN A 224 -11.68 8.83 18.73
N ASN A 225 -12.95 8.45 18.55
CA ASN A 225 -13.63 7.44 19.36
C ASN A 225 -13.51 6.02 18.80
N ALA A 226 -12.96 5.86 17.59
CA ALA A 226 -12.71 4.55 17.00
C ALA A 226 -11.40 3.97 17.56
N SER A 227 -11.50 2.93 18.38
CA SER A 227 -10.34 2.17 18.87
C SER A 227 -10.09 0.98 17.96
N GLY A 228 -8.84 0.81 17.49
CA GLY A 228 -8.45 -0.31 16.62
C GLY A 228 -7.51 -1.32 17.28
N PRO A 229 -7.85 -1.94 18.44
CA PRO A 229 -6.95 -2.91 19.10
C PRO A 229 -6.59 -4.07 18.18
N ARG A 230 -7.53 -4.45 17.29
CA ARG A 230 -7.35 -5.50 16.30
C ARG A 230 -6.13 -5.27 15.39
N ALA A 231 -5.87 -4.03 14.97
CA ALA A 231 -4.71 -3.72 14.15
C ALA A 231 -3.39 -3.98 14.90
N LYS A 232 -3.31 -3.58 16.18
CA LYS A 232 -2.12 -3.86 17.01
C LYS A 232 -1.95 -5.35 17.31
N GLU A 233 -3.04 -6.08 17.49
CA GLU A 233 -3.01 -7.54 17.66
C GLU A 233 -2.51 -8.25 16.40
N VAL A 234 -3.01 -7.86 15.22
CA VAL A 234 -2.54 -8.41 13.95
C VAL A 234 -1.08 -8.04 13.72
N ASP A 235 -0.68 -6.79 13.94
CA ASP A 235 0.72 -6.39 13.82
C ASP A 235 1.62 -7.26 14.73
N ALA A 236 1.23 -7.47 15.99
CA ALA A 236 1.96 -8.36 16.88
C ALA A 236 2.00 -9.81 16.37
N GLN A 237 0.94 -10.32 15.73
CA GLN A 237 0.93 -11.65 15.12
C GLN A 237 1.89 -11.73 13.94
N LEU A 238 1.90 -10.72 13.06
CA LEU A 238 2.79 -10.64 11.90
C LEU A 238 4.27 -10.63 12.31
N ARG A 239 4.63 -9.84 13.33
CA ARG A 239 6.01 -9.76 13.85
C ARG A 239 6.54 -11.08 14.42
N ASN A 240 5.63 -11.98 14.82
CA ASN A 240 5.99 -13.30 15.34
C ASN A 240 6.10 -14.37 14.24
N GLN A 241 5.92 -14.01 12.97
CA GLN A 241 6.04 -14.93 11.83
C GLN A 241 7.46 -14.94 11.27
N ALA A 242 7.88 -16.10 10.76
CA ALA A 242 9.10 -16.17 9.96
C ALA A 242 8.96 -15.38 8.65
N ILE A 243 7.79 -15.46 8.02
CA ILE A 243 7.42 -14.73 6.80
C ILE A 243 6.00 -14.18 7.01
N ALA A 244 5.88 -12.88 7.22
CA ALA A 244 4.59 -12.23 7.45
C ALA A 244 3.65 -12.34 6.24
N LEU A 245 4.20 -12.34 5.01
CA LEU A 245 3.41 -12.52 3.79
C LEU A 245 2.72 -13.89 3.70
N ASP A 246 3.39 -14.96 4.15
CA ASP A 246 2.79 -16.30 4.15
C ASP A 246 1.60 -16.35 5.12
N TRP A 247 1.72 -15.67 6.26
CA TRP A 247 0.63 -15.54 7.22
C TRP A 247 -0.53 -14.74 6.63
N LEU A 248 -0.27 -13.60 5.99
CA LEU A 248 -1.29 -12.79 5.33
C LEU A 248 -1.98 -13.58 4.21
N GLN A 249 -1.21 -14.30 3.39
CA GLN A 249 -1.77 -15.16 2.35
C GLN A 249 -2.71 -16.20 2.98
N LEU A 250 -2.23 -16.99 3.94
CA LEU A 250 -2.99 -18.09 4.51
C LEU A 250 -4.24 -17.62 5.26
N HIS A 251 -4.09 -16.61 6.12
CA HIS A 251 -5.14 -16.21 7.05
C HIS A 251 -6.10 -15.17 6.50
N TRP A 252 -5.68 -14.39 5.49
CA TRP A 252 -6.54 -13.37 4.89
C TRP A 252 -6.99 -13.76 3.51
N LEU A 253 -6.06 -13.97 2.58
CA LEU A 253 -6.36 -14.16 1.16
C LEU A 253 -6.97 -15.54 0.88
N ASP A 254 -6.28 -16.62 1.24
CA ASP A 254 -6.76 -17.99 1.04
C ASP A 254 -8.06 -18.25 1.79
N ALA A 255 -8.16 -17.74 3.02
CA ALA A 255 -9.37 -17.82 3.83
C ALA A 255 -10.56 -17.08 3.20
N ASP A 256 -10.33 -15.96 2.50
CA ASP A 256 -11.39 -15.22 1.79
C ASP A 256 -11.80 -15.94 0.50
N LEU A 257 -10.81 -16.41 -0.27
CA LEU A 257 -11.02 -17.16 -1.51
C LEU A 257 -11.68 -18.53 -1.27
N ALA A 258 -11.57 -19.10 -0.08
CA ALA A 258 -12.24 -20.34 0.29
C ALA A 258 -13.69 -20.12 0.77
N ALA A 259 -14.03 -18.90 1.22
CA ALA A 259 -15.36 -18.56 1.70
C ALA A 259 -16.34 -18.21 0.58
N ASN A 260 -15.84 -17.97 -0.64
CA ASN A 260 -16.59 -17.49 -1.81
C ASN A 260 -16.39 -18.38 -3.04
#